data_AF-A0A966KUF1-F1
#
_entry.id   AF-A0A966KUF1-F1
#
_cell.length_a   1.000
_cell.length_b   1.000
_cell.length_c   1.000
_cell.angle_alpha   90.00
_cell.angle_beta   90.00
_cell.angle_gamma   90.00
#
_symmetry.space_group_name_H-M   'P 1'
#
loop_
_entity.id
_entity.type
_entity.pdbx_description
1 polymer ?
#
loop_
_entity_poly.entity_id
_entity_poly.type
_entity_poly.pdbx_seq_one_letter_code
_entity_poly.pdbx_strand_id
1 'polypeptide(L)'
;SREELRSALDSFLTMFFAPERAIERRRRLAALGSAEGRPELAERFAEVIATYVEERSQRLEPFQAKGWIRADLDLRAFNYWMIGFIFGRVHIELGGASQLEPHWDAIAEMAAAHVLFGPD
;
A
#
# COMPACT_ATOMS: atom_id res chain seq x y z
N SER A 1 -11.01 -17.24 6.75
CA SER A 1 -11.01 -18.02 5.49
C SER A 1 -10.22 -17.27 4.42
N ARG A 2 -9.97 -17.86 3.24
CA ARG A 2 -9.35 -17.14 2.11
C ARG A 2 -10.24 -15.98 1.64
N GLU A 3 -11.57 -16.17 1.68
CA GLU A 3 -12.55 -15.14 1.32
C GLU A 3 -12.54 -13.96 2.30
N GLU A 4 -12.46 -14.23 3.61
CA GLU A 4 -12.32 -13.17 4.61
C GLU A 4 -11.02 -12.36 4.41
N LEU A 5 -9.93 -13.02 3.99
CA LEU A 5 -8.67 -12.33 3.69
C LEU A 5 -8.79 -11.44 2.45
N ARG A 6 -9.53 -11.89 1.42
CA ARG A 6 -9.88 -11.09 0.24
C ARG A 6 -10.70 -9.86 0.64
N SER A 7 -11.75 -10.05 1.42
CA SER A 7 -12.58 -8.94 1.93
C SER A 7 -11.80 -7.98 2.83
N ALA A 8 -10.85 -8.49 3.62
CA ALA A 8 -9.96 -7.66 4.43
C ALA A 8 -9.00 -6.81 3.58
N LEU A 9 -8.50 -7.32 2.46
CA LEU A 9 -7.69 -6.53 1.52
C LEU A 9 -8.50 -5.37 0.92
N ASP A 10 -9.71 -5.65 0.45
CA ASP A 10 -10.61 -4.64 -0.08
C ASP A 10 -10.94 -3.58 0.98
N SER A 11 -11.37 -4.01 2.17
CA SER A 11 -11.64 -3.11 3.30
C SER A 11 -10.43 -2.24 3.66
N PHE A 12 -9.23 -2.82 3.61
CA PHE A 12 -7.99 -2.08 3.84
C PHE A 12 -7.77 -1.00 2.78
N LEU A 13 -7.90 -1.33 1.49
CA LEU A 13 -7.72 -0.37 0.40
C LEU A 13 -8.78 0.73 0.42
N THR A 14 -10.04 0.37 0.63
CA THR A 14 -11.15 1.33 0.80
C THR A 14 -10.88 2.31 1.94
N MET A 15 -10.50 1.83 3.13
CA MET A 15 -10.09 2.70 4.24
C MET A 15 -8.89 3.57 3.85
N PHE A 16 -7.94 3.02 3.11
CA PHE A 16 -6.69 3.70 2.79
C PHE A 16 -6.86 4.83 1.78
N PHE A 17 -7.81 4.70 0.86
CA PHE A 17 -8.16 5.69 -0.16
C PHE A 17 -9.29 6.63 0.26
N ALA A 18 -9.96 6.35 1.39
CA ALA A 18 -11.00 7.21 1.96
C ALA A 18 -10.63 8.71 1.90
N PRO A 19 -11.58 9.60 1.51
CA PRO A 19 -11.31 11.03 1.35
C PRO A 19 -10.73 11.68 2.60
N GLU A 20 -11.16 11.26 3.79
CA GLU A 20 -10.72 11.79 5.08
C GLU A 20 -9.22 11.52 5.33
N ARG A 21 -8.65 10.54 4.61
CA ARG A 21 -7.25 10.14 4.71
C ARG A 21 -6.33 10.90 3.74
N ALA A 22 -6.88 11.77 2.88
CA ALA A 22 -6.09 12.59 1.94
C ALA A 22 -5.03 13.45 2.65
N ILE A 23 -5.32 13.94 3.86
CA ILE A 23 -4.35 14.70 4.63
C ILE A 23 -3.15 13.85 5.08
N GLU A 24 -3.39 12.59 5.47
CA GLU A 24 -2.31 11.66 5.85
C GLU A 24 -1.49 11.23 4.64
N ARG A 25 -2.12 11.02 3.49
CA ARG A 25 -1.41 10.75 2.23
C ARG A 25 -0.50 11.92 1.84
N ARG A 26 -0.98 13.16 1.93
CA ARG A 26 -0.16 14.37 1.71
C ARG A 26 0.99 14.51 2.71
N ARG A 27 0.78 14.17 3.99
CA ARG A 27 1.85 14.16 5.00
C ARG A 27 2.97 13.18 4.66
N ARG A 28 2.63 11.99 4.13
CA ARG A 28 3.63 11.02 3.66
C ARG A 28 4.46 11.57 2.50
N LEU A 29 3.84 12.24 1.53
CA LEU A 29 4.55 12.90 0.45
C LEU A 29 5.47 14.01 0.99
N ALA A 30 4.98 14.87 1.89
CA ALA A 30 5.76 15.93 2.49
C ALA A 30 6.96 15.39 3.29
N ALA A 31 6.78 14.31 4.04
CA ALA A 31 7.85 13.65 4.79
C ALA A 31 8.93 13.09 3.86
N LEU A 32 8.52 12.38 2.79
CA LEU A 32 9.45 11.87 1.78
C LEU A 32 10.21 13.00 1.08
N GLY A 33 9.52 14.06 0.65
CA GLY A 33 10.16 15.23 0.04
C GLY A 33 11.10 15.98 1.00
N SER A 34 10.75 16.05 2.29
CA SER A 34 11.60 16.70 3.30
C SER A 34 12.90 15.94 3.56
N ALA A 35 12.91 14.64 3.31
CA ALA A 35 14.12 13.81 3.42
C ALA A 35 15.10 14.04 2.26
N GLU A 36 14.65 14.61 1.15
CA GLU A 36 15.52 14.97 0.02
C GLU A 36 16.61 15.97 0.48
N GLY A 37 17.87 15.67 0.17
CA GLY A 37 19.01 16.50 0.57
C GLY A 37 19.32 16.49 2.08
N ARG A 38 18.67 15.64 2.88
CA ARG A 38 18.89 15.51 4.34
C ARG A 38 19.19 14.06 4.72
N PRO A 39 20.47 13.61 4.64
CA PRO A 39 20.84 12.21 4.80
C PRO A 39 20.34 11.57 6.10
N GLU A 40 20.49 12.27 7.23
CA GLU A 40 20.05 11.77 8.54
C GLU A 40 18.52 11.57 8.59
N LEU A 41 17.75 12.48 7.97
CA LEU A 41 16.30 12.34 7.90
C LEU A 41 15.88 11.23 6.93
N ALA A 42 16.60 11.06 5.82
CA ALA A 42 16.36 9.98 4.87
C ALA A 42 16.62 8.60 5.50
N GLU A 43 17.68 8.47 6.29
CA GLU A 43 17.98 7.25 7.05
C GLU A 43 16.86 6.93 8.05
N ARG A 44 16.45 7.92 8.86
CA ARG A 44 15.32 7.75 9.79
C ARG A 44 14.02 7.37 9.09
N PHE A 45 13.74 8.00 7.94
CA PHE A 45 12.57 7.67 7.15
C PHE A 45 12.62 6.22 6.63
N ALA A 46 13.79 5.78 6.15
CA ALA A 46 14.01 4.42 5.69
C ALA A 46 13.83 3.38 6.82
N GLU A 47 14.34 3.65 8.02
CA GLU A 47 14.17 2.78 9.20
C GLU A 47 12.69 2.56 9.54
N VAL A 48 11.91 3.64 9.58
CA VAL A 48 10.48 3.59 9.90
C VAL A 48 9.71 2.81 8.84
N ILE A 49 9.97 3.06 7.55
CA ILE A 49 9.31 2.33 6.47
C ILE A 49 9.72 0.85 6.48
N ALA A 50 11.00 0.54 6.68
CA ALA A 50 11.49 -0.83 6.75
C ALA A 50 10.82 -1.62 7.88
N THR A 51 10.67 -1.00 9.05
CA THR A 51 10.00 -1.60 10.21
C THR A 51 8.52 -1.86 9.91
N TYR A 52 7.82 -0.87 9.34
CA TYR A 52 6.43 -1.02 8.93
C TYR A 52 6.23 -2.14 7.90
N VAL A 53 7.12 -2.23 6.90
CA VAL A 53 7.08 -3.28 5.88
C VAL A 53 7.33 -4.66 6.49
N GLU A 54 8.30 -4.77 7.40
CA GLU A 54 8.64 -6.02 8.06
C GLU A 54 7.46 -6.54 8.89
N GLU A 55 6.90 -5.71 9.77
CA GLU A 55 5.75 -6.08 10.61
C GLU A 55 4.54 -6.53 9.79
N ARG A 56 4.29 -5.88 8.64
CA ARG A 56 3.18 -6.27 7.76
C ARG A 56 3.46 -7.54 6.98
N SER A 57 4.69 -7.76 6.56
CA SER A 57 5.10 -8.97 5.86
C SER A 57 4.92 -10.19 6.77
N GLN A 58 5.39 -10.10 8.02
CA GLN A 58 5.21 -11.14 9.03
C GLN A 58 3.75 -11.49 9.29
N ARG A 59 2.84 -10.51 9.26
CA ARG A 59 1.39 -10.76 9.39
C ARG A 59 0.79 -11.52 8.21
N LEU A 60 1.44 -11.50 7.05
CA LEU A 60 0.98 -12.20 5.84
C LEU A 60 1.56 -13.62 5.71
N GLU A 61 2.70 -13.91 6.35
CA GLU A 61 3.36 -15.23 6.32
C GLU A 61 2.42 -16.40 6.67
N PRO A 62 1.54 -16.32 7.70
CA PRO A 62 0.64 -17.43 8.01
C PRO A 62 -0.35 -17.73 6.89
N PHE A 63 -0.71 -16.74 6.07
CA PHE A 63 -1.59 -16.93 4.93
C PHE A 63 -0.83 -17.54 3.73
N GLN A 64 0.45 -17.19 3.58
CA GLN A 64 1.32 -17.80 2.57
C GLN A 64 1.58 -19.27 2.90
N ALA A 65 1.88 -19.58 4.17
CA ALA A 65 2.07 -20.96 4.65
C ALA A 65 0.81 -21.83 4.48
N LYS A 66 -0.38 -21.23 4.51
CA LYS A 66 -1.67 -21.91 4.24
C LYS A 66 -1.99 -22.04 2.74
N GLY A 67 -1.15 -21.49 1.86
CA GLY A 67 -1.39 -21.44 0.41
C GLY A 67 -2.55 -20.53 0.01
N TRP A 68 -2.96 -19.59 0.86
CA TRP A 68 -4.06 -18.67 0.57
C TRP A 68 -3.63 -17.50 -0.31
N ILE A 69 -2.36 -17.09 -0.18
CA ILE A 69 -1.68 -16.10 -1.02
C ILE A 69 -0.50 -16.79 -1.72
N ARG A 70 -0.04 -16.20 -2.81
CA ARG A 70 1.02 -16.75 -3.67
C ARG A 70 2.29 -17.11 -2.89
N ALA A 71 2.77 -18.34 -3.06
CA ALA A 71 3.96 -18.84 -2.38
C ALA A 71 5.26 -18.23 -2.91
N ASP A 72 5.26 -17.74 -4.16
CA ASP A 72 6.42 -17.11 -4.82
C ASP A 72 6.49 -15.59 -4.59
N LEU A 73 5.52 -15.01 -3.87
CA LEU A 73 5.46 -13.58 -3.63
C LEU A 73 6.42 -13.17 -2.50
N ASP A 74 7.36 -12.28 -2.81
CA ASP A 74 8.11 -11.57 -1.78
C ASP A 74 7.20 -10.56 -1.06
N LEU A 75 6.85 -10.88 0.19
CA LEU A 75 5.89 -10.09 0.97
C LEU A 75 6.42 -8.69 1.31
N ARG A 76 7.74 -8.50 1.41
CA ARG A 76 8.34 -7.19 1.68
C ARG A 76 8.25 -6.32 0.45
N ALA A 77 8.62 -6.85 -0.71
CA ALA A 77 8.49 -6.17 -2.00
C ALA A 77 7.03 -5.81 -2.29
N PHE A 78 6.09 -6.72 -2.01
CA PHE A 78 4.65 -6.45 -2.12
C PHE A 78 4.22 -5.27 -1.24
N ASN A 79 4.63 -5.22 0.04
CA ASN A 79 4.25 -4.12 0.93
C ASN A 79 4.89 -2.79 0.52
N TYR A 80 6.12 -2.78 0.01
CA TYR A 80 6.71 -1.57 -0.60
C TYR A 80 5.92 -1.11 -1.84
N TRP A 81 5.51 -2.04 -2.70
CA TRP A 81 4.70 -1.72 -3.87
C TRP A 81 3.33 -1.13 -3.48
N MET A 82 2.68 -1.65 -2.43
CA MET A 82 1.44 -1.10 -1.88
C MET A 82 1.62 0.34 -1.36
N ILE A 83 2.78 0.72 -0.83
CA ILE A 83 3.09 2.11 -0.47
C ILE A 83 3.08 3.01 -1.71
N GLY A 84 3.50 2.49 -2.87
CA GLY A 84 3.43 3.20 -4.15
C GLY A 84 2.03 3.68 -4.51
N PHE A 85 0.98 2.93 -4.12
CA PHE A 85 -0.39 3.35 -4.36
C PHE A 85 -0.76 4.66 -3.66
N ILE A 86 -0.17 4.93 -2.48
CA ILE A 86 -0.35 6.20 -1.76
C ILE A 86 0.11 7.34 -2.65
N PHE A 87 1.33 7.24 -3.17
CA PHE A 87 1.94 8.31 -3.92
C PHE A 87 1.25 8.53 -5.24
N GLY A 88 0.83 7.45 -5.94
CA GLY A 88 0.01 7.58 -7.14
C GLY A 88 -1.33 8.28 -6.85
N ARG A 89 -2.02 7.93 -5.76
CA ARG A 89 -3.27 8.59 -5.35
C ARG A 89 -3.07 10.08 -5.03
N VAL A 90 -1.98 10.46 -4.37
CA VAL A 90 -1.69 11.88 -4.06
C VAL A 90 -1.56 12.73 -5.33
N HIS A 91 -1.04 12.19 -6.44
CA HIS A 91 -0.94 12.96 -7.69
C HIS A 91 -2.32 13.33 -8.25
N ILE A 92 -3.30 12.42 -8.15
CA ILE A 92 -4.69 12.68 -8.56
C ILE A 92 -5.31 13.79 -7.69
N GLU A 93 -5.10 13.69 -6.38
CA GLU A 93 -5.64 14.64 -5.40
C GLU A 93 -5.05 16.04 -5.55
N LEU A 94 -3.73 16.14 -5.76
CA LEU A 94 -3.06 17.44 -5.98
C LEU A 94 -3.40 18.04 -7.34
N GLY A 95 -3.55 17.21 -8.38
CA GLY A 95 -3.89 17.64 -9.73
C GLY A 95 -5.35 18.06 -9.91
N GLY A 96 -6.19 17.91 -8.88
CA GLY A 96 -7.62 18.23 -8.96
C GLY A 96 -8.41 17.29 -9.87
N ALA A 97 -7.90 16.09 -10.13
CA ALA A 97 -8.53 15.10 -11.01
C ALA A 97 -9.42 14.13 -10.23
N SER A 98 -10.23 14.64 -9.30
CA SER A 98 -11.03 13.83 -8.36
C SER A 98 -12.00 12.87 -9.05
N GLN A 99 -12.42 13.15 -10.29
CA GLN A 99 -13.22 12.24 -11.10
C GLN A 99 -12.52 10.90 -11.41
N LEU A 100 -11.19 10.84 -11.32
CA LEU A 100 -10.41 9.61 -11.54
C LEU A 100 -10.27 8.75 -10.28
N GLU A 101 -10.65 9.26 -9.12
CA GLU A 101 -10.50 8.57 -7.84
C GLU A 101 -11.18 7.18 -7.80
N PRO A 102 -12.45 7.02 -8.21
CA PRO A 102 -13.08 5.70 -8.21
C PRO A 102 -12.39 4.71 -9.17
N HIS A 103 -11.88 5.21 -10.30
CA HIS A 103 -11.16 4.39 -11.28
C HIS A 103 -9.79 3.94 -10.74
N TRP A 104 -9.10 4.82 -10.03
CA TRP A 104 -7.87 4.50 -9.33
C TRP A 104 -8.09 3.39 -8.30
N ASP A 105 -9.14 3.51 -7.48
CA ASP A 105 -9.45 2.55 -6.42
C ASP A 105 -9.73 1.17 -7.00
N ALA A 106 -10.57 1.09 -8.04
CA ALA A 106 -10.87 -0.17 -8.72
C ALA A 106 -9.63 -0.84 -9.34
N ILE A 107 -8.75 -0.06 -9.98
CA ILE A 107 -7.50 -0.59 -10.55
C ILE A 107 -6.57 -1.08 -9.45
N ALA A 108 -6.41 -0.32 -8.37
CA ALA A 108 -5.55 -0.68 -7.24
C ALA A 108 -6.04 -1.95 -6.53
N GLU A 109 -7.36 -2.08 -6.32
CA GLU A 109 -7.97 -3.26 -5.72
C GLU A 109 -7.76 -4.51 -6.58
N MET A 110 -8.08 -4.43 -7.88
CA MET A 110 -7.88 -5.51 -8.83
C MET A 110 -6.40 -5.93 -8.88
N ALA A 111 -5.48 -4.97 -8.99
CA ALA A 111 -4.06 -5.24 -9.06
C ALA A 111 -3.53 -5.87 -7.76
N ALA A 112 -3.90 -5.34 -6.59
CA ALA A 112 -3.47 -5.90 -5.31
C ALA A 112 -3.99 -7.31 -5.11
N ALA A 113 -5.27 -7.55 -5.44
CA ALA A 113 -5.85 -8.88 -5.35
C ALA A 113 -5.13 -9.87 -6.27
N HIS A 114 -4.91 -9.50 -7.55
CA HIS A 114 -4.24 -10.36 -8.51
C HIS A 114 -2.79 -10.68 -8.10
N VAL A 115 -2.04 -9.67 -7.65
CA VAL A 115 -0.65 -9.87 -7.20
C VAL A 115 -0.58 -10.75 -5.96
N LEU A 116 -1.50 -10.57 -5.01
CA LEU A 116 -1.47 -11.27 -3.72
C LEU A 116 -2.01 -12.71 -3.83
N PHE A 117 -3.14 -12.89 -4.50
CA PHE A 117 -3.87 -14.16 -4.55
C PHE A 117 -3.60 -14.99 -5.81
N GLY A 118 -3.05 -14.38 -6.86
CA GLY A 118 -2.92 -14.96 -8.19
C GLY A 118 -4.11 -14.65 -9.10
N PRO A 119 -4.11 -15.16 -10.35
CA PRO A 119 -5.31 -15.15 -11.18
C PRO A 119 -6.45 -15.91 -10.49
N ASP A 120 -7.67 -15.42 -10.66
CA ASP A 120 -8.89 -16.13 -10.25
C ASP A 120 -9.07 -17.44 -11.04
#